data_AF-A0A1V5SBM5-F1
#
_entry.id   AF-A0A1V5SBM5-F1
#
_cell.length_a   1.000
_cell.length_b   1.000
_cell.length_c   1.000
_cell.angle_alpha   90.00
_cell.angle_beta   90.00
_cell.angle_gamma   90.00
#
_symmetry.space_group_name_H-M   'P 1'
#
loop_
_entity.id
_entity.type
_entity.pdbx_description
1 polymer ?
#
loop_
_entity_poly.entity_id
_entity_poly.type
_entity_poly.pdbx_seq_one_letter_code
_entity_poly.pdbx_strand_id
1 'polypeptide(L)'
;MALSQENRESWRDVVPVLLLIYIPPVGAILMWIISRWSSLTKWIITAVVIMQLGILGYTSFNVYKFVRYQKYFAPVLAVQQALDIYGIQNGKYPTKLTELVPKYIEEIPGDKSITYNQSEEGKNYSLKATVEGKEVELRPSFTQLPQRD
;
A
#
# COMPACT_ATOMS: atom_id res chain seq x y z
N MET A 1 28.40 -30.24 0.21
CA MET A 1 28.08 -28.96 -0.45
C MET A 1 28.62 -27.82 0.41
N ALA A 2 29.91 -27.47 0.26
CA ALA A 2 30.59 -26.47 1.10
C ALA A 2 31.34 -25.40 0.27
N LEU A 3 30.95 -25.21 -1.00
CA LEU A 3 31.56 -24.23 -1.92
C LEU A 3 30.89 -22.83 -1.87
N SER A 4 30.05 -22.57 -0.86
CA SER A 4 29.12 -21.42 -0.90
C SER A 4 29.52 -20.22 -0.03
N GLN A 5 30.42 -20.34 0.93
CA GLN A 5 30.73 -19.23 1.85
C GLN A 5 32.00 -18.46 1.45
N GLU A 6 33.09 -19.15 1.12
CA GLU A 6 34.35 -18.53 0.68
C GLU A 6 34.17 -17.68 -0.58
N ASN A 7 33.34 -18.15 -1.53
CA ASN A 7 33.06 -17.41 -2.76
C ASN A 7 32.27 -16.11 -2.47
N ARG A 8 31.36 -16.08 -1.49
CA ARG A 8 30.55 -14.88 -1.18
C ARG A 8 31.37 -13.73 -0.59
N GLU A 9 32.45 -14.02 0.13
CA GLU A 9 33.32 -12.98 0.67
C GLU A 9 34.18 -12.34 -0.43
N SER A 10 34.71 -13.16 -1.36
CA SER A 10 35.50 -12.68 -2.51
C SER A 10 34.76 -11.65 -3.37
N TRP A 11 33.48 -11.86 -3.68
CA TRP A 11 32.70 -10.91 -4.48
C TRP A 11 32.46 -9.56 -3.77
N ARG A 12 32.42 -9.52 -2.43
CA ARG A 12 32.21 -8.26 -1.70
C ARG A 12 33.41 -7.33 -1.78
N ASP A 13 34.61 -7.88 -1.95
CA ASP A 13 35.84 -7.10 -2.05
C ASP A 13 36.23 -6.82 -3.52
N VAL A 14 35.97 -7.77 -4.42
CA VAL A 14 36.30 -7.65 -5.85
C VAL A 14 35.39 -6.62 -6.55
N VAL A 15 34.09 -6.60 -6.24
CA VAL A 15 33.13 -5.67 -6.86
C VAL A 15 33.47 -4.19 -6.63
N PRO A 16 33.73 -3.71 -5.40
CA PRO A 16 34.09 -2.30 -5.20
C PRO A 16 35.42 -1.93 -5.83
N VAL A 17 36.42 -2.83 -5.86
CA VAL A 17 37.70 -2.60 -6.53
C VAL A 17 37.53 -2.48 -8.04
N LEU A 18 36.74 -3.38 -8.65
CA LEU A 18 36.39 -3.27 -10.06
C LEU A 18 35.62 -1.98 -10.35
N LEU A 19 34.64 -1.60 -9.52
CA LEU A 19 33.93 -0.33 -9.66
C LEU A 19 34.89 0.87 -9.59
N LEU A 20 35.86 0.88 -8.67
CA LEU A 20 36.87 1.93 -8.56
C LEU A 20 37.79 2.03 -9.78
N ILE A 21 38.04 0.91 -10.48
CA ILE A 21 38.85 0.89 -11.69
C ILE A 21 38.03 1.35 -12.92
N TYR A 22 36.76 0.96 -13.01
CA TYR A 22 35.92 1.22 -14.18
C TYR A 22 35.16 2.56 -14.12
N ILE A 23 34.79 3.06 -12.94
CA ILE A 23 34.03 4.32 -12.82
C ILE A 23 34.83 5.53 -13.33
N PRO A 24 36.11 5.75 -12.97
CA PRO A 24 36.87 6.91 -13.44
C PRO A 24 37.02 7.01 -14.96
N PRO A 25 37.43 5.97 -15.71
CA PRO A 25 37.54 6.08 -17.17
C PRO A 25 36.19 6.23 -17.85
N VAL A 26 35.13 5.56 -17.35
CA VAL A 26 33.76 5.73 -17.90
C VAL A 26 33.25 7.15 -17.65
N GLY A 27 33.50 7.71 -16.47
CA GLY A 27 33.17 9.10 -16.14
C GLY A 27 33.92 10.10 -17.03
N ALA A 28 35.21 9.86 -17.30
CA ALA A 28 36.02 10.70 -18.18
C ALA A 28 35.53 10.65 -19.65
N ILE A 29 35.18 9.47 -20.16
CA ILE A 29 34.62 9.30 -21.51
C ILE A 29 33.27 10.01 -21.61
N LEU A 30 32.39 9.85 -20.62
CA LEU A 30 31.10 10.56 -20.56
C LEU A 30 31.30 12.07 -20.53
N MET A 31 32.21 12.58 -19.69
CA MET A 31 32.54 14.01 -19.64
C MET A 31 33.07 14.52 -20.99
N TRP A 32 33.93 13.76 -21.66
CA TRP A 32 34.46 14.14 -22.98
C TRP A 32 33.35 14.23 -24.04
N ILE A 33 32.43 13.26 -24.05
CA ILE A 33 31.27 13.26 -24.96
C ILE A 33 30.37 14.46 -24.67
N ILE A 34 29.99 14.68 -23.41
CA ILE A 34 29.11 15.78 -22.98
C ILE A 34 29.75 17.15 -23.25
N SER A 35 31.07 17.27 -23.09
CA SER A 35 31.81 18.50 -23.39
C SER A 35 31.61 18.95 -24.84
N ARG A 36 31.52 17.99 -25.77
CA ARG A 36 31.37 18.24 -27.21
C ARG A 36 29.98 18.71 -27.63
N TRP A 37 29.02 18.72 -26.72
CA TRP A 37 27.63 19.05 -27.04
C TRP A 37 27.39 20.55 -26.93
N SER A 38 26.53 21.06 -27.81
CA SER A 38 26.04 22.45 -27.76
C SER A 38 25.39 22.74 -26.40
N SER A 39 25.53 23.99 -25.92
CA SER A 39 24.92 24.44 -24.67
C SER A 39 23.42 24.19 -24.62
N LEU A 40 22.74 24.26 -25.77
CA LEU A 40 21.30 24.02 -25.88
C LEU A 40 20.94 22.56 -25.56
N THR A 41 21.73 21.60 -26.06
CA THR A 41 21.55 20.17 -25.77
C THR A 41 21.76 19.88 -24.29
N LYS A 42 22.71 20.53 -23.63
CA LYS A 42 22.93 20.40 -22.18
C LYS A 42 21.71 20.84 -21.37
N TRP A 43 21.10 21.97 -21.74
CA TRP A 43 19.87 22.45 -21.09
C TRP A 43 18.68 21.50 -21.27
N ILE A 44 18.52 20.92 -22.47
CA ILE A 44 17.45 19.96 -22.73
C ILE A 44 17.60 18.72 -21.84
N ILE A 45 18.80 18.13 -21.76
CA ILE A 45 19.03 16.95 -20.90
C ILE A 45 18.75 17.29 -19.44
N THR A 46 19.27 18.42 -18.95
CA THR A 46 19.07 18.85 -17.56
C THR A 46 17.58 19.00 -17.25
N ALA A 47 16.80 19.60 -18.16
CA ALA A 47 15.35 19.71 -18.00
C ALA A 47 14.66 18.34 -17.93
N VAL A 48 15.06 17.39 -18.79
CA VAL A 48 14.51 16.02 -18.78
C VAL A 48 14.85 15.29 -17.48
N VAL A 49 16.07 15.41 -16.98
CA VAL A 49 16.49 14.77 -15.72
C VAL A 49 15.72 15.35 -14.52
N ILE A 50 15.60 16.68 -14.45
CA ILE A 50 14.82 17.35 -13.39
C ILE A 50 13.34 16.93 -13.45
N MET A 51 12.77 16.84 -14.65
CA MET A 51 11.40 16.38 -14.86
C MET A 51 11.20 14.94 -14.39
N GLN A 52 12.12 14.03 -14.72
CA GLN A 52 12.09 12.63 -14.28
C GLN A 52 12.18 12.51 -12.75
N LEU A 53 13.09 13.26 -12.12
CA LEU A 53 13.21 13.32 -10.66
C LEU A 53 11.95 13.89 -10.01
N GLY A 54 11.32 14.90 -10.62
CA GLY A 54 10.04 15.44 -10.18
C GLY A 54 8.92 14.40 -10.21
N ILE A 55 8.82 13.61 -11.28
CA ILE A 55 7.83 12.52 -11.40
C ILE A 55 8.09 11.43 -10.34
N LEU A 56 9.34 11.01 -10.16
CA LEU A 56 9.70 10.01 -9.16
C LEU A 56 9.42 10.49 -7.73
N GLY A 57 9.71 11.75 -7.43
CA GLY A 57 9.38 12.36 -6.13
C GLY A 57 7.87 12.43 -5.89
N TYR A 58 7.11 12.87 -6.91
CA TYR A 58 5.65 12.98 -6.83
C TYR A 58 4.96 11.62 -6.65
N THR A 59 5.36 10.63 -7.46
CA THR A 59 4.83 9.26 -7.36
C THR A 59 5.18 8.62 -6.02
N SER A 60 6.42 8.78 -5.53
CA SER A 60 6.83 8.29 -4.21
C SER A 60 5.98 8.90 -3.10
N PHE A 61 5.75 10.21 -3.11
CA PHE A 61 4.91 10.88 -2.10
C PHE A 61 3.47 10.36 -2.09
N ASN A 62 2.86 10.17 -3.27
CA ASN A 62 1.50 9.64 -3.38
C ASN A 62 1.39 8.16 -2.97
N VAL A 63 2.39 7.34 -3.32
CA VAL A 63 2.44 5.92 -2.92
C VAL A 63 2.58 5.81 -1.39
N TYR A 64 3.41 6.64 -0.76
CA TYR A 64 3.52 6.70 0.70
C TYR A 64 2.18 6.99 1.37
N LYS A 65 1.43 7.95 0.83
CA LYS A 65 0.10 8.29 1.32
C LYS A 65 -0.86 7.10 1.17
N PHE A 66 -0.87 6.45 0.01
CA PHE A 66 -1.74 5.30 -0.27
C PHE A 66 -1.47 4.09 0.63
N VAL A 67 -0.21 3.72 0.84
CA VAL A 67 0.18 2.59 1.71
C VAL A 67 -0.23 2.85 3.17
N ARG A 68 -0.14 4.09 3.64
CA ARG A 68 -0.61 4.43 4.98
C ARG A 68 -2.13 4.25 5.12
N TYR A 69 -2.91 4.57 4.08
CA TYR A 69 -4.37 4.34 4.09
C TYR A 69 -4.75 2.86 4.08
N GLN A 70 -4.02 1.99 3.36
CA GLN A 70 -4.35 0.55 3.31
C GLN A 70 -4.38 -0.12 4.69
N LYS A 71 -3.50 0.30 5.62
CA LYS A 71 -3.46 -0.26 6.98
C LYS A 71 -4.78 -0.08 7.74
N TYR A 72 -5.58 0.92 7.39
CA TYR A 72 -6.86 1.20 8.02
C TYR A 72 -8.04 0.54 7.30
N PHE A 73 -7.96 0.31 5.99
CA PHE A 73 -9.05 -0.32 5.23
C PHE A 73 -9.10 -1.84 5.39
N ALA A 74 -7.95 -2.51 5.43
CA ALA A 74 -7.88 -3.97 5.58
C ALA A 74 -8.68 -4.52 6.79
N PRO A 75 -8.54 -3.98 8.01
CA PRO A 75 -9.31 -4.45 9.16
C PRO A 75 -10.82 -4.21 9.03
N VAL A 76 -11.20 -3.05 8.48
CA VAL A 76 -12.60 -2.67 8.35
C VAL A 76 -13.30 -3.53 7.28
N LEU A 77 -12.58 -3.88 6.21
CA LEU A 77 -13.06 -4.80 5.17
C LEU A 77 -13.32 -6.21 5.73
N ALA A 78 -12.44 -6.71 6.61
CA ALA A 78 -12.64 -8.00 7.26
C ALA A 78 -13.92 -8.02 8.11
N VAL A 79 -14.17 -6.95 8.88
CA VAL A 79 -15.41 -6.79 9.66
C VAL A 79 -16.63 -6.71 8.74
N GLN A 80 -16.54 -5.97 7.63
CA GLN A 80 -17.63 -5.86 6.66
C GLN A 80 -17.97 -7.23 6.03
N GLN A 81 -16.96 -7.99 5.62
CA GLN A 81 -17.17 -9.35 5.10
C GLN A 81 -17.79 -10.29 6.13
N ALA A 82 -17.35 -10.21 7.39
CA ALA A 82 -17.94 -11.00 8.47
C ALA A 82 -19.42 -10.64 8.71
N LEU A 83 -19.76 -9.35 8.67
CA LEU A 83 -21.14 -8.86 8.77
C LEU A 83 -22.00 -9.38 7.62
N ASP A 84 -21.50 -9.31 6.38
CA ASP A 84 -22.23 -9.77 5.20
C ASP A 84 -22.50 -11.28 5.27
N ILE A 85 -21.51 -12.08 5.66
CA ILE A 85 -21.68 -13.53 5.85
C ILE A 85 -22.70 -13.82 6.96
N TYR A 86 -22.62 -13.08 8.08
CA TYR A 86 -23.57 -13.23 9.18
C TYR A 86 -25.01 -12.91 8.73
N GLY A 87 -25.19 -11.81 8.00
CA GLY A 87 -26.48 -11.39 7.45
C GLY A 87 -27.08 -12.42 6.49
N ILE A 88 -26.26 -13.01 5.62
CA ILE A 88 -26.67 -14.07 4.69
C ILE A 88 -27.12 -15.32 5.44
N GLN A 89 -26.41 -15.72 6.50
CA GLN A 89 -26.72 -16.96 7.24
C GLN A 89 -27.93 -16.81 8.18
N ASN A 90 -28.05 -15.67 8.85
CA ASN A 90 -29.05 -15.46 9.90
C ASN A 90 -30.26 -14.62 9.46
N GLY A 91 -30.21 -14.05 8.25
CA GLY A 91 -31.25 -13.14 7.72
C GLY A 91 -31.32 -11.78 8.42
N LYS A 92 -30.43 -11.53 9.39
CA LYS A 92 -30.31 -10.28 10.17
C LYS A 92 -28.85 -10.03 10.49
N TYR A 93 -28.47 -8.77 10.61
CA TYR A 93 -27.15 -8.37 11.10
C TYR A 93 -27.07 -8.49 12.65
N PRO A 94 -25.87 -8.65 13.22
CA PRO A 94 -25.71 -8.79 14.67
C PRO A 94 -25.97 -7.47 15.38
N THR A 95 -26.38 -7.50 16.65
CA THR A 95 -26.59 -6.26 17.42
C THR A 95 -25.27 -5.72 17.95
N LYS A 96 -24.31 -6.60 18.23
CA LYS A 96 -22.94 -6.24 18.61
C LYS A 96 -21.91 -6.91 17.70
N LEU A 97 -20.84 -6.19 17.36
CA LEU A 97 -19.72 -6.75 16.58
C LEU A 97 -19.08 -7.98 17.24
N THR A 98 -19.17 -8.10 18.57
CA THR A 98 -18.67 -9.25 19.33
C THR A 98 -19.33 -10.57 18.94
N GLU A 99 -20.53 -10.55 18.36
CA GLU A 99 -21.23 -11.76 17.88
C GLU A 99 -20.59 -12.36 16.63
N LEU A 100 -19.73 -11.61 15.94
CA LEU A 100 -18.96 -12.10 14.79
C LEU A 100 -17.78 -12.97 15.22
N VAL A 101 -17.32 -12.81 16.46
CA VAL A 101 -16.17 -13.54 17.02
C VAL A 101 -16.66 -14.78 17.77
N PRO A 102 -15.96 -15.93 17.68
CA PRO A 102 -14.81 -16.22 16.80
C PRO A 102 -15.23 -16.81 15.45
N LYS A 103 -16.53 -17.00 15.22
CA LYS A 103 -17.03 -17.83 14.11
C LYS A 103 -16.79 -17.23 12.72
N TYR A 104 -16.88 -15.91 12.59
CA TYR A 104 -16.79 -15.19 11.31
C TYR A 104 -15.51 -14.35 11.20
N ILE A 105 -14.94 -13.95 12.33
CA ILE A 105 -13.64 -13.27 12.42
C ILE A 105 -12.94 -13.70 13.71
N GLU A 106 -11.61 -13.91 13.65
CA GLU A 106 -10.83 -14.37 14.81
C GLU A 106 -10.76 -13.33 15.93
N GLU A 107 -10.59 -12.05 15.56
CA GLU A 107 -10.50 -10.93 16.48
C GLU A 107 -11.05 -9.66 15.81
N ILE A 108 -11.73 -8.80 16.57
CA ILE A 108 -12.16 -7.49 16.07
C ILE A 108 -10.94 -6.57 16.02
N PRO A 109 -10.56 -6.06 14.84
CA PRO A 109 -9.40 -5.19 14.75
C PRO A 109 -9.66 -3.86 15.46
N GLY A 110 -8.87 -3.56 16.49
CA GLY A 110 -8.68 -2.25 17.11
C GLY A 110 -9.95 -1.40 17.28
N ASP A 111 -10.68 -1.64 18.37
CA ASP A 111 -11.96 -1.04 18.80
C ASP A 111 -12.07 0.51 18.71
N LYS A 112 -10.95 1.24 18.68
CA LYS A 112 -10.94 2.71 18.72
C LYS A 112 -11.25 3.40 17.38
N SER A 113 -11.28 2.65 16.29
CA SER A 113 -11.47 3.23 14.95
C SER A 113 -12.75 2.80 14.24
N ILE A 114 -13.59 1.95 14.83
CA ILE A 114 -14.77 1.39 14.14
C ILE A 114 -16.04 1.64 14.96
N THR A 115 -16.95 2.43 14.40
CA THR A 115 -18.29 2.65 14.95
C THR A 115 -19.28 1.83 14.14
N TYR A 116 -19.95 0.89 14.80
CA TYR A 116 -21.01 0.07 14.22
C TYR A 116 -22.38 0.54 14.72
N ASN A 117 -23.28 0.85 13.79
CA ASN A 117 -24.67 1.16 14.10
C ASN A 117 -25.60 0.26 13.29
N GLN A 118 -26.47 -0.47 13.98
CA GLN A 118 -27.53 -1.26 13.36
C GLN A 118 -28.77 -0.37 13.16
N SER A 119 -29.40 -0.43 11.98
CA SER A 119 -30.67 0.26 11.72
C SER A 119 -31.85 -0.54 12.29
N GLU A 120 -33.01 0.12 12.45
CA GLU A 120 -34.23 -0.51 12.99
C GLU A 120 -34.56 -1.81 12.23
N GLU A 121 -34.92 -2.85 12.99
CA GLU A 121 -35.17 -4.25 12.57
C GLU A 121 -33.95 -5.11 12.19
N GLY A 122 -32.73 -4.58 12.20
CA GLY A 122 -31.51 -5.38 11.95
C GLY A 122 -31.32 -5.84 10.51
N LYS A 123 -32.04 -5.21 9.58
CA LYS A 123 -31.94 -5.46 8.12
C LYS A 123 -30.87 -4.61 7.44
N ASN A 124 -30.39 -3.56 8.09
CA ASN A 124 -29.33 -2.68 7.59
C ASN A 124 -28.32 -2.37 8.71
N TYR A 125 -27.08 -2.07 8.32
CA TYR A 125 -26.02 -1.59 9.21
C TYR A 125 -25.28 -0.41 8.57
N SER A 126 -24.67 0.43 9.41
CA SER A 126 -23.69 1.46 9.03
C SER A 126 -22.39 1.18 9.77
N LEU A 127 -21.29 1.13 9.01
CA LEU A 127 -19.94 0.94 9.53
C LEU A 127 -19.15 2.22 9.23
N LYS A 128 -18.76 2.93 10.28
CA LYS A 128 -17.91 4.12 10.16
C LYS A 128 -16.52 3.80 10.68
N ALA A 129 -15.51 4.15 9.91
CA ALA A 129 -14.12 4.03 10.32
C ALA A 129 -13.50 5.42 10.51
N THR A 130 -12.91 5.69 11.66
CA THR A 130 -12.17 6.94 11.91
C THR A 130 -10.70 6.72 11.56
N VAL A 131 -10.24 7.35 10.48
CA VAL A 131 -8.87 7.24 9.96
C VAL A 131 -8.19 8.60 10.03
N GLU A 132 -7.15 8.74 10.86
CA GLU A 132 -6.40 10.00 11.06
C GLU A 132 -7.31 11.23 11.32
N GLY A 133 -8.38 11.05 12.10
CA GLY A 133 -9.33 12.12 12.43
C GLY A 133 -10.36 12.43 11.33
N LYS A 134 -10.38 11.68 10.23
CA LYS A 134 -11.42 11.73 9.21
C LYS A 134 -12.32 10.50 9.32
N GLU A 135 -13.61 10.74 9.46
CA GLU A 135 -14.61 9.67 9.37
C GLU A 135 -14.77 9.24 7.91
N VAL A 136 -14.58 7.95 7.66
CA VAL A 136 -14.88 7.30 6.39
C VAL A 136 -16.08 6.40 6.65
N GLU A 137 -17.25 6.81 6.13
CA GLU A 137 -18.43 5.95 6.13
C GLU A 137 -18.28 4.94 4.99
N LEU A 138 -18.19 3.66 5.35
CA LEU A 138 -18.23 2.59 4.37
C LEU A 138 -19.69 2.24 4.12
N ARG A 139 -20.17 2.59 2.93
CA ARG A 139 -21.47 2.11 2.47
C ARG A 139 -21.35 0.60 2.19
N PRO A 140 -22.32 -0.23 2.63
CA PRO A 140 -22.32 -1.64 2.30
C PRO A 140 -22.30 -1.81 0.77
N SER A 141 -21.35 -2.61 0.26
CA SER A 141 -21.23 -2.88 -1.18
C SER A 141 -22.38 -3.74 -1.72
N PHE A 142 -23.15 -4.40 -0.85
CA PHE A 142 -24.32 -5.17 -1.23
C PHE A 142 -25.58 -4.44 -0.81
N THR A 143 -26.17 -3.78 -1.79
CA THR A 143 -27.50 -3.22 -1.71
C THR A 143 -28.47 -4.40 -1.58
N GLN A 144 -29.06 -4.55 -0.38
CA GLN A 144 -30.15 -5.46 0.00
C GLN A 144 -29.77 -6.93 0.22
N LEU A 145 -30.09 -7.42 1.44
CA LEU A 145 -30.18 -8.85 1.74
C LEU A 145 -31.07 -9.52 0.68
N PRO A 146 -30.71 -10.70 0.14
CA PRO A 146 -31.58 -11.41 -0.79
C PRO A 146 -32.96 -11.62 -0.15
N GLN A 147 -34.00 -11.06 -0.76
CA GLN A 147 -35.39 -11.37 -0.41
C GLN A 147 -35.57 -12.87 -0.62
N ARG A 148 -35.82 -13.59 0.47
CA ARG A 148 -36.07 -15.03 0.43
C ARG A 148 -37.55 -15.20 0.09
N ASP A 149 -37.84 -15.47 -1.19
CA ASP A 149 -39.14 -15.95 -1.65
C ASP A 149 -39.45 -17.36 -1.11
#